data_AF-A0A1H5DR52-F1
#
_entry.id   AF-A0A1H5DR52-F1
#
_cell.length_a   1.000
_cell.length_b   1.000
_cell.length_c   1.000
_cell.angle_alpha   90.00
_cell.angle_beta   90.00
_cell.angle_gamma   90.00
#
_symmetry.space_group_name_H-M   'P 1'
#
loop_
_entity.id
_entity.type
_entity.pdbx_description
1 polymer ?
#
loop_
_entity_poly.entity_id
_entity_poly.type
_entity_poly.pdbx_seq_one_letter_code
_entity_poly.pdbx_strand_id
1 'polypeptide(L)'
;MIRDDIALARVVFSTPTLPGQLAVSDPIGDAPPGITYAVETPHDAGIVITIDGVPPDWGWVPEGGIETVSPALRALADELAELMNGYNRDGTDIDRRFFGSVRVRGETLVW
;
A
#
# COMPACT_ATOMS: atom_id res chain seq x y z
N MET A 1 4.93 10.17 10.71
CA MET A 1 5.80 9.92 9.54
C MET A 1 5.08 9.01 8.55
N ILE A 2 5.21 7.67 8.55
CA ILE A 2 4.52 6.82 7.54
C ILE A 2 2.99 6.98 7.52
N ARG A 3 2.33 6.97 8.69
CA ARG A 3 0.86 7.18 8.77
C ARG A 3 0.43 8.54 8.24
N ASP A 4 1.21 9.59 8.53
CA ASP A 4 0.90 10.96 8.10
C ASP A 4 1.09 11.11 6.59
N ASP A 5 2.10 10.45 6.01
CA ASP A 5 2.32 10.44 4.56
C ASP A 5 1.24 9.64 3.83
N ILE A 6 0.77 8.51 4.39
CA ILE A 6 -0.39 7.80 3.84
C ILE A 6 -1.64 8.71 3.88
N ALA A 7 -1.87 9.42 4.98
CA ALA A 7 -2.97 10.36 5.10
C ALA A 7 -2.83 11.53 4.11
N LEU A 8 -1.61 12.02 3.90
CA LEU A 8 -1.32 13.08 2.92
C LEU A 8 -1.55 12.59 1.50
N ALA A 9 -1.10 11.39 1.13
CA ALA A 9 -1.32 10.80 -0.18
C ALA A 9 -2.82 10.67 -0.50
N ARG A 10 -3.61 10.22 0.48
CA ARG A 10 -5.08 10.16 0.42
C ARG A 10 -5.76 11.51 0.25
N VAL A 11 -5.11 12.63 0.57
CA VAL A 11 -5.71 13.97 0.56
C VAL A 11 -5.19 14.82 -0.62
N VAL A 12 -3.92 14.68 -0.98
CA VAL A 12 -3.24 15.55 -1.96
C VAL A 12 -3.39 15.02 -3.39
N PHE A 13 -3.42 13.71 -3.59
CA PHE A 13 -3.37 13.11 -4.93
C PHE A 13 -4.71 12.55 -5.43
N SER A 14 -5.80 12.66 -4.65
CA SER A 14 -7.18 12.44 -5.12
C SER A 14 -7.68 13.46 -6.16
N THR A 15 -6.78 14.14 -6.88
CA THR A 15 -7.13 15.08 -7.93
C THR A 15 -7.44 14.29 -9.19
N PRO A 16 -8.67 14.34 -9.74
CA PRO A 16 -9.00 13.60 -10.95
C PRO A 16 -8.09 14.05 -12.10
N THR A 17 -7.38 13.08 -12.70
CA THR A 17 -6.56 13.32 -13.89
C THR A 17 -7.43 13.91 -15.00
N LEU A 18 -7.10 15.13 -15.45
CA LEU A 18 -7.80 15.78 -16.56
C LEU A 18 -7.58 15.01 -17.88
N PRO A 19 -8.56 14.98 -18.79
CA PRO A 19 -8.41 14.30 -20.08
C PRO A 19 -7.21 14.85 -20.86
N GLY A 20 -6.20 14.01 -21.11
CA GLY A 20 -4.99 14.37 -21.87
C GLY A 20 -3.72 14.53 -21.03
N GLN A 21 -3.79 14.41 -19.71
CA GLN A 21 -2.61 14.35 -18.83
C GLN A 21 -2.17 12.90 -18.65
N LEU A 22 -0.85 12.62 -18.69
CA LEU A 22 -0.32 11.32 -18.28
C LEU A 22 -0.80 11.05 -16.85
N ALA A 23 -1.63 10.01 -16.69
CA ALA A 23 -2.07 9.60 -15.36
C ALA A 23 -0.84 9.18 -14.56
N VAL A 24 -0.51 9.96 -13.55
CA VAL A 24 0.43 9.53 -12.51
C VAL A 24 -0.31 8.41 -11.78
N SER A 25 0.23 7.20 -11.80
CA SER A 25 -0.34 6.09 -11.05
C SER A 25 -0.33 6.47 -9.58
N ASP A 26 -1.50 6.63 -8.96
CA ASP A 26 -1.65 6.88 -7.52
C ASP A 26 -2.53 5.80 -6.87
N PRO A 27 -1.99 4.61 -6.63
CA PRO A 27 -2.76 3.50 -6.05
C PRO A 27 -3.32 3.82 -4.66
N ILE A 28 -2.67 4.70 -3.88
CA ILE A 28 -3.12 5.08 -2.54
C ILE A 28 -4.29 6.06 -2.59
N GLY A 29 -4.25 7.07 -3.47
CA GLY A 29 -5.36 8.01 -3.65
C GLY A 29 -6.53 7.45 -4.44
N ASP A 30 -6.30 6.53 -5.38
CA ASP A 30 -7.34 5.84 -6.16
C ASP A 30 -8.02 4.70 -5.38
N ALA A 31 -7.47 4.29 -4.23
CA ALA A 31 -8.06 3.26 -3.40
C ALA A 31 -9.47 3.66 -2.91
N PRO A 32 -10.43 2.72 -2.82
CA PRO A 32 -11.77 3.01 -2.32
C PRO A 32 -11.80 3.77 -0.98
N PRO A 33 -12.79 4.67 -0.76
CA PRO A 33 -12.85 5.48 0.45
C PRO A 33 -13.05 4.67 1.74
N GLY A 34 -13.60 3.45 1.63
CA GLY A 34 -13.79 2.54 2.76
C GLY A 34 -12.53 1.79 3.23
N ILE A 35 -11.43 1.90 2.49
CA ILE A 35 -10.16 1.26 2.87
C ILE A 35 -9.49 2.04 4.00
N THR A 36 -9.04 1.33 5.02
CA THR A 36 -8.27 1.86 6.14
C THR A 36 -6.93 1.16 6.26
N TYR A 37 -5.93 1.89 6.77
CA TYR A 37 -4.57 1.37 6.94
C TYR A 37 -4.16 1.38 8.41
N ALA A 38 -3.77 0.21 8.94
CA ALA A 38 -3.16 0.10 10.25
C ALA A 38 -1.66 -0.16 10.11
N VAL A 39 -0.84 0.79 10.55
CA VAL A 39 0.62 0.64 10.56
C VAL A 39 1.05 0.24 11.97
N GLU A 40 1.68 -0.92 12.10
CA GLU A 40 2.18 -1.46 13.37
C GLU A 40 3.70 -1.62 13.29
N THR A 41 4.38 -1.52 14.44
CA THR A 41 5.82 -1.79 14.55
C THR A 41 6.06 -2.95 15.52
N PRO A 42 5.75 -4.19 15.12
CA PRO A 42 6.04 -5.34 15.96
C PRO A 42 7.56 -5.56 16.01
N HIS A 43 8.13 -5.57 17.21
CA HIS A 43 9.57 -5.70 17.49
C HIS A 43 10.42 -4.48 17.06
N ASP A 44 11.69 -4.46 17.49
CA ASP A 44 12.60 -3.31 17.31
C ASP A 44 12.94 -2.98 15.84
N ALA A 45 12.61 -3.88 14.90
CA ALA A 45 12.98 -3.75 13.49
C ALA A 45 11.86 -4.16 12.50
N GLY A 46 10.60 -4.25 12.94
CA GLY A 46 9.48 -4.61 12.06
C GLY A 46 8.55 -3.43 11.79
N ILE A 47 8.10 -3.27 10.55
CA ILE A 47 6.97 -2.43 10.17
C ILE A 47 5.96 -3.29 9.40
N VAL A 48 4.71 -3.30 9.85
CA VAL A 48 3.62 -4.05 9.22
C VAL A 48 2.49 -3.09 8.88
N ILE A 49 2.11 -3.04 7.60
CA ILE A 49 0.96 -2.26 7.13
C ILE A 49 -0.19 -3.22 6.85
N THR A 50 -1.30 -3.05 7.54
CA THR A 50 -2.55 -3.81 7.33
C THR A 50 -3.50 -2.97 6.51
N ILE A 51 -4.01 -3.55 5.42
CA ILE A 51 -5.08 -3.00 4.60
C ILE A 51 -6.39 -3.65 5.05
N ASP A 52 -7.33 -2.83 5.52
CA ASP A 52 -8.65 -3.24 5.99
C ASP A 52 -9.76 -2.56 5.20
N GLY A 53 -10.97 -3.13 5.23
CA GLY A 53 -12.14 -2.52 4.57
C GLY A 53 -12.13 -2.61 3.04
N VAL A 54 -11.32 -3.50 2.45
CA VAL A 54 -11.23 -3.67 1.00
C VAL A 54 -12.55 -4.23 0.44
N PRO A 55 -13.21 -3.54 -0.52
CA PRO A 55 -14.41 -4.04 -1.18
C PRO A 55 -14.14 -5.35 -1.94
N PRO A 56 -14.96 -6.40 -1.78
CA PRO A 56 -14.75 -7.69 -2.45
C PRO A 56 -14.64 -7.61 -3.97
N ASP A 57 -15.47 -6.78 -4.59
CA ASP A 57 -15.56 -6.55 -6.03
C ASP A 57 -14.39 -5.73 -6.61
N TRP A 58 -13.69 -4.98 -5.77
CA TRP A 58 -12.51 -4.21 -6.15
C TRP A 58 -11.20 -4.95 -5.84
N GLY A 59 -11.14 -5.62 -4.69
CA GLY A 59 -9.92 -6.24 -4.17
C GLY A 59 -9.62 -7.64 -4.70
N TRP A 60 -10.62 -8.32 -5.28
CA TRP A 60 -10.50 -9.70 -5.73
C TRP A 60 -11.08 -9.87 -7.14
N VAL A 61 -10.47 -10.76 -7.92
CA VAL A 61 -10.95 -11.16 -9.24
C VAL A 61 -11.07 -12.68 -9.30
N PRO A 62 -12.13 -13.23 -9.91
CA PRO A 62 -12.24 -14.67 -10.10
C PRO A 62 -11.32 -15.12 -11.24
N GLU A 63 -10.33 -15.94 -10.91
CA GLU A 63 -9.41 -16.56 -11.87
C GLU A 63 -9.48 -18.08 -11.73
N GLY A 64 -9.97 -18.77 -12.77
CA GLY A 64 -10.07 -20.23 -12.74
C GLY A 64 -10.98 -20.79 -11.63
N GLY A 65 -11.94 -20.00 -11.12
CA GLY A 65 -12.84 -20.40 -10.03
C GLY A 65 -12.27 -20.17 -8.62
N ILE A 66 -11.10 -19.53 -8.50
CA ILE A 66 -10.49 -19.11 -7.24
C ILE A 66 -10.49 -17.58 -7.22
N GLU A 67 -10.83 -16.97 -6.07
CA GLU A 67 -10.65 -15.53 -5.88
C GLU A 67 -9.15 -15.23 -5.72
N THR A 68 -8.60 -14.46 -6.66
CA THR A 68 -7.21 -13.98 -6.61
C THR A 68 -7.19 -12.48 -6.33
N VAL A 69 -6.09 -11.98 -5.79
CA VAL A 69 -5.89 -10.55 -5.51
C VAL A 69 -5.97 -9.77 -6.83
N SER A 70 -6.80 -8.73 -6.85
CA SER A 70 -6.94 -7.91 -8.05
C SER A 70 -5.65 -7.15 -8.36
N PRO A 71 -5.39 -6.82 -9.65
CA PRO A 71 -4.25 -5.98 -10.01
C PRO A 71 -4.22 -4.63 -9.28
N ALA A 72 -5.40 -4.06 -8.99
CA ALA A 72 -5.52 -2.79 -8.26
C ALA A 72 -5.09 -2.92 -6.78
N LEU A 73 -5.52 -3.99 -6.10
CA LEU A 73 -5.10 -4.26 -4.73
C LEU A 73 -3.60 -4.61 -4.65
N ARG A 74 -3.06 -5.31 -5.66
CA ARG A 74 -1.62 -5.56 -5.78
C ARG A 74 -0.84 -4.26 -5.92
N ALA A 75 -1.24 -3.38 -6.86
CA ALA A 75 -0.57 -2.09 -7.06
C ALA A 75 -0.61 -1.20 -5.81
N LEU A 76 -1.72 -1.20 -5.07
CA LEU A 76 -1.81 -0.52 -3.78
C LEU A 76 -0.82 -1.08 -2.76
N ALA A 77 -0.69 -2.40 -2.67
CA ALA A 77 0.24 -3.04 -1.76
C ALA A 77 1.71 -2.73 -2.12
N ASP A 78 2.03 -2.71 -3.41
CA ASP A 78 3.37 -2.39 -3.91
C ASP A 78 3.74 -0.93 -3.60
N GLU A 79 2.84 0.03 -3.84
CA GLU A 79 3.04 1.45 -3.51
C GLU A 79 3.27 1.67 -2.01
N LEU A 80 2.49 1.01 -1.16
CA LEU A 80 2.68 1.07 0.30
C LEU A 80 4.03 0.49 0.72
N ALA A 81 4.50 -0.55 0.04
CA ALA A 81 5.81 -1.14 0.28
C ALA A 81 6.94 -0.20 -0.17
N GLU A 82 6.80 0.45 -1.32
CA GLU A 82 7.76 1.46 -1.79
C GLU A 82 7.84 2.66 -0.85
N LEU A 83 6.69 3.20 -0.42
CA LEU A 83 6.63 4.28 0.55
C LEU A 83 7.39 3.90 1.83
N MET A 84 7.07 2.73 2.38
CA MET A 84 7.73 2.19 3.57
C MET A 84 9.25 2.01 3.36
N ASN A 85 9.67 1.45 2.22
CA ASN A 85 11.09 1.29 1.90
C ASN A 85 11.80 2.63 1.70
N GLY A 86 11.12 3.69 1.26
CA GLY A 86 11.68 5.04 1.18
C GLY A 86 12.12 5.62 2.53
N TYR A 87 11.52 5.16 3.63
CA TYR A 87 11.95 5.48 5.00
C TYR A 87 13.19 4.69 5.44
N ASN A 88 13.50 3.60 4.76
CA ASN A 88 14.69 2.79 4.97
C ASN A 88 15.87 3.44 4.21
N ARG A 89 16.33 4.62 4.68
CA ARG A 89 17.45 5.32 4.03
C ARG A 89 18.74 4.51 4.17
N ASP A 90 19.23 4.03 3.04
CA ASP A 90 20.57 3.48 2.86
C ASP A 90 21.63 4.54 3.16
N GLY A 91 22.36 4.36 4.26
CA GLY A 91 23.71 4.88 4.39
C GLY A 91 24.66 3.80 3.92
N THR A 92 25.74 4.15 3.22
CA THR A 92 26.73 3.21 2.65
C THR A 92 27.33 2.19 3.64
N ASP A 93 27.05 2.31 4.94
CA ASP A 93 27.57 1.48 6.04
C ASP A 93 26.49 0.82 6.92
N ILE A 94 25.19 0.93 6.59
CA ILE A 94 24.11 0.33 7.38
C ILE A 94 23.09 -0.34 6.46
N ASP A 95 22.98 -1.66 6.61
CA ASP A 95 21.97 -2.51 5.98
C ASP A 95 20.54 -2.05 6.35
N ARG A 96 19.50 -2.62 5.73
CA ARG A 96 18.09 -2.27 5.96
C ARG A 96 17.79 -2.17 7.47
N ARG A 97 17.37 -0.98 7.91
CA ARG A 97 17.10 -0.67 9.33
C ARG A 97 15.86 -1.37 9.88
N PHE A 98 14.92 -1.72 9.02
CA PHE A 98 13.72 -2.47 9.38
C PHE A 98 13.26 -3.37 8.22
N PHE A 99 12.50 -4.39 8.56
CA PHE A 99 11.80 -5.29 7.64
C PHE A 99 10.34 -4.90 7.56
N GLY A 100 9.85 -4.75 6.35
CA GLY A 100 8.51 -4.30 6.06
C GLY A 100 7.60 -5.46 5.65
N SER A 101 6.29 -5.31 5.82
CA SER A 101 5.32 -6.14 5.10
C SER A 101 3.99 -5.44 4.95
N VAL A 102 3.29 -5.75 3.86
CA VAL A 102 1.94 -5.27 3.59
C VAL A 102 0.99 -6.46 3.57
N ARG A 103 -0.07 -6.42 4.37
CA ARG A 103 -1.02 -7.52 4.53
C ARG A 103 -2.47 -7.10 4.32
N VAL A 104 -3.30 -8.02 3.84
CA VAL A 104 -4.75 -7.87 3.72
C VAL A 104 -5.42 -9.13 4.27
N ARG A 105 -6.49 -9.00 5.07
CA ARG A 105 -7.19 -10.16 5.68
C ARG A 105 -6.26 -11.16 6.41
N GLY A 106 -5.12 -10.70 6.92
CA GLY A 106 -4.12 -11.54 7.59
C GLY A 106 -3.13 -12.25 6.66
N GLU A 107 -3.24 -12.08 5.34
CA GLU A 107 -2.30 -12.61 4.35
C GLU A 107 -1.30 -11.53 3.93
N THR A 108 -0.01 -11.87 3.89
CA THR A 108 1.04 -10.96 3.39
C THR A 108 1.02 -10.92 1.87
N LEU A 109 0.81 -9.73 1.31
CA LEU A 109 0.88 -9.47 -0.13
C LEU A 109 2.31 -9.15 -0.58
N VAL A 110 3.05 -8.39 0.22
CA VAL A 110 4.41 -7.91 -0.09
C VAL A 110 5.30 -7.96 1.15
N TRP A 111 6.58 -8.29 0.97
CA TRP A 111 7.67 -8.31 1.96
C TRP A 111 8.74 -7.28 1.62
#